data_AF-A0A7C6G9Q1-F1
#
_entry.id   AF-A0A7C6G9Q1-F1
#
_cell.length_a   1.000
_cell.length_b   1.000
_cell.length_c   1.000
_cell.angle_alpha   90.00
_cell.angle_beta   90.00
_cell.angle_gamma   90.00
#
_symmetry.space_group_name_H-M   'P 1'
#
loop_
_entity.id
_entity.type
_entity.pdbx_description
1 polymer ?
#
loop_
_entity_poly.entity_id
_entity_poly.type
_entity_poly.pdbx_seq_one_letter_code
_entity_poly.pdbx_strand_id
1 'polypeptide(L)'
;VTRQSAGEGMVLLKNDAAALPLPASVKQVAAYGISSYDFISGGTGSGDVNEAYTVSLVAGLRNAGYRLNSQLKEAYETYIAGENEKNKPDPNNPLAAFMPKVRPGEFVPASATLAQHAKESDVALITIGRTSGEFADRTLEGDFLLTDVEKKMIEAVSKAYKAEGKKTVVILNIGGVIETASWKHLPDAILVAWQSGQEGGNTVADLLSGKMNPSGKLPMTFPVHYMDAASSANFPWDPAVVKLAGGGFMGRPDDGRDPVANVDYTTYEEDIFVGYRYFDSFRKEVSYPFGYGLSYTTFEYDNPMIRETPDEVIVSIDVINSGTIPGKEAVQLYVTAPQNPSLPKPAKELKAFGKTSELKAGEKQTVTLKVAKSDLASYDNEQCAWVVDPGRYDMLVAASSRDVRQTLPLTLTEPIIRKTNKVLQLQAPITIVQP
;
A
#
# COMPACT_ATOMS: atom_id res chain seq x y z
N VAL A 1 12.03 -18.61 -0.54
CA VAL A 1 11.74 -17.54 0.45
C VAL A 1 11.27 -16.26 -0.24
N THR A 2 12.07 -15.57 -1.06
CA THR A 2 11.70 -14.29 -1.70
C THR A 2 10.33 -14.30 -2.39
N ARG A 3 10.08 -15.26 -3.31
CA ARG A 3 8.78 -15.40 -4.00
C ARG A 3 7.60 -15.61 -3.05
N GLN A 4 7.81 -16.36 -1.97
CA GLN A 4 6.76 -16.60 -0.97
C GLN A 4 6.46 -15.31 -0.19
N SER A 5 7.50 -14.63 0.31
CA SER A 5 7.33 -13.36 1.05
C SER A 5 6.66 -12.30 0.18
N ALA A 6 7.08 -12.18 -1.08
CA ALA A 6 6.46 -11.27 -2.03
C ALA A 6 5.02 -11.68 -2.33
N GLY A 7 4.74 -12.96 -2.61
CA GLY A 7 3.39 -13.45 -2.93
C GLY A 7 2.40 -13.24 -1.78
N GLU A 8 2.86 -13.34 -0.53
CA GLU A 8 2.06 -13.07 0.66
C GLU A 8 1.94 -11.59 1.03
N GLY A 9 2.78 -10.72 0.44
CA GLY A 9 2.79 -9.27 0.67
C GLY A 9 2.09 -8.44 -0.42
N MET A 10 1.99 -8.98 -1.64
CA MET A 10 1.24 -8.33 -2.73
C MET A 10 -0.26 -8.27 -2.42
N VAL A 11 -0.89 -7.16 -2.77
CA VAL A 11 -2.28 -6.86 -2.37
C VAL A 11 -3.18 -6.74 -3.59
N LEU A 12 -4.21 -7.57 -3.65
CA LEU A 12 -5.26 -7.44 -4.66
C LEU A 12 -6.26 -6.38 -4.20
N LEU A 13 -6.36 -5.26 -4.91
CA LEU A 13 -7.23 -4.14 -4.54
C LEU A 13 -8.60 -4.20 -5.24
N LYS A 14 -8.64 -4.77 -6.43
CA LYS A 14 -9.84 -4.86 -7.25
C LYS A 14 -9.80 -6.11 -8.11
N ASN A 15 -10.93 -6.77 -8.28
CA ASN A 15 -11.05 -7.95 -9.14
C ASN A 15 -12.50 -8.16 -9.62
N ASP A 16 -12.91 -7.41 -10.63
CA ASP A 16 -14.29 -7.47 -11.14
C ASP A 16 -14.47 -8.68 -12.07
N ALA A 17 -15.61 -9.34 -11.94
CA ALA A 17 -15.99 -10.49 -12.77
C ALA A 17 -14.90 -11.56 -12.88
N ALA A 18 -14.16 -11.79 -11.78
CA ALA A 18 -13.05 -12.73 -11.70
C ALA A 18 -12.01 -12.55 -12.82
N ALA A 19 -11.64 -11.30 -13.12
CA ALA A 19 -10.59 -10.99 -14.09
C ALA A 19 -9.24 -11.63 -13.72
N LEU A 20 -9.00 -11.86 -12.43
CA LEU A 20 -7.93 -12.68 -11.89
C LEU A 20 -8.47 -13.83 -11.01
N PRO A 21 -7.78 -14.99 -10.95
CA PRO A 21 -6.59 -15.33 -11.74
C PRO A 21 -6.92 -15.49 -13.22
N LEU A 22 -5.92 -15.33 -14.09
CA LEU A 22 -6.07 -15.51 -15.53
C LEU A 22 -6.49 -16.95 -15.83
N PRO A 23 -7.56 -17.17 -16.61
CA PRO A 23 -8.00 -18.51 -16.94
C PRO A 23 -6.97 -19.22 -17.83
N ALA A 24 -6.96 -20.55 -17.79
CA ALA A 24 -6.00 -21.35 -18.56
C ALA A 24 -6.06 -21.11 -20.09
N SER A 25 -7.16 -20.56 -20.60
CA SER A 25 -7.34 -20.13 -21.99
C SER A 25 -6.49 -18.92 -22.37
N VAL A 26 -6.11 -18.07 -21.41
CA VAL A 26 -5.20 -16.94 -21.65
C VAL A 26 -3.80 -17.48 -21.88
N LYS A 27 -3.26 -17.23 -23.07
CA LYS A 27 -1.89 -17.60 -23.48
C LYS A 27 -1.11 -16.40 -23.99
N GLN A 28 -1.78 -15.46 -24.65
CA GLN A 28 -1.18 -14.31 -25.29
C GLN A 28 -1.46 -13.04 -24.48
N VAL A 29 -0.41 -12.35 -24.05
CA VAL A 29 -0.49 -11.21 -23.13
C VAL A 29 0.10 -9.97 -23.78
N ALA A 30 -0.59 -8.84 -23.69
CA ALA A 30 -0.03 -7.53 -24.00
C ALA A 30 0.41 -6.85 -22.71
N ALA A 31 1.72 -6.67 -22.52
CA ALA A 31 2.30 -5.99 -21.38
C ALA A 31 2.67 -4.54 -21.75
N TYR A 32 1.91 -3.60 -21.20
CA TYR A 32 2.11 -2.15 -21.28
C TYR A 32 2.79 -1.62 -20.03
N GLY A 33 3.32 -0.40 -20.12
CA GLY A 33 4.06 0.27 -19.05
C GLY A 33 5.55 -0.08 -19.07
N ILE A 34 6.40 0.93 -18.91
CA ILE A 34 7.87 0.79 -18.84
C ILE A 34 8.26 -0.21 -17.76
N SER A 35 7.61 -0.15 -16.60
CA SER A 35 7.89 -1.06 -15.47
C SER A 35 7.49 -2.51 -15.70
N SER A 36 6.81 -2.85 -16.80
CA SER A 36 6.66 -4.25 -17.22
C SER A 36 7.99 -4.84 -17.69
N TYR A 37 8.89 -4.00 -18.19
CA TYR A 37 10.18 -4.36 -18.80
C TYR A 37 11.35 -3.99 -17.88
N ASP A 38 11.30 -2.79 -17.29
CA ASP A 38 12.28 -2.26 -16.33
C ASP A 38 11.69 -2.26 -14.91
N PHE A 39 11.52 -3.46 -14.35
CA PHE A 39 10.83 -3.67 -13.08
C PHE A 39 11.64 -3.15 -11.89
N ILE A 40 10.96 -2.51 -10.94
CA ILE A 40 11.58 -1.87 -9.77
C ILE A 40 11.65 -2.90 -8.64
N SER A 41 12.84 -3.39 -8.33
CA SER A 41 13.09 -4.38 -7.25
C SER A 41 13.08 -3.76 -5.86
N GLY A 42 13.49 -2.50 -5.72
CA GLY A 42 13.57 -1.76 -4.45
C GLY A 42 13.66 -0.25 -4.65
N GLY A 43 13.67 0.48 -3.53
CA GLY A 43 13.99 1.91 -3.49
C GLY A 43 15.50 2.15 -3.55
N THR A 44 15.92 3.42 -3.62
CA THR A 44 17.34 3.79 -3.69
C THR A 44 17.92 4.20 -2.32
N GLY A 45 19.24 4.34 -2.23
CA GLY A 45 19.92 4.83 -1.03
C GLY A 45 20.53 3.70 -0.19
N SER A 46 20.68 3.90 1.12
CA SER A 46 21.31 2.91 2.02
C SER A 46 20.59 1.55 2.09
N GLY A 47 19.30 1.49 1.72
CA GLY A 47 18.51 0.26 1.65
C GLY A 47 18.59 -0.50 0.33
N ASP A 48 19.34 -0.01 -0.65
CA ASP A 48 19.50 -0.65 -1.96
C ASP A 48 20.42 -1.89 -1.86
N VAL A 49 20.26 -2.83 -2.80
CA VAL A 49 21.00 -4.09 -2.82
C VAL A 49 21.56 -4.33 -4.20
N ASN A 50 22.85 -4.66 -4.31
CA ASN A 50 23.42 -5.13 -5.56
C ASN A 50 22.94 -6.56 -5.84
N GLU A 51 21.92 -6.72 -6.68
CA GLU A 51 21.41 -8.04 -7.04
C GLU A 51 22.13 -8.64 -8.25
N ALA A 52 22.23 -9.97 -8.30
CA ALA A 52 22.80 -10.66 -9.46
C ALA A 52 21.90 -10.53 -10.71
N TYR A 53 20.60 -10.31 -10.51
CA TYR A 53 19.59 -10.10 -11.53
C TYR A 53 18.32 -9.52 -10.90
N THR A 54 17.47 -8.93 -11.73
CA THR A 54 16.08 -8.61 -11.41
C THR A 54 15.17 -9.17 -12.50
N VAL A 55 14.23 -10.03 -12.10
CA VAL A 55 13.25 -10.61 -13.03
C VAL A 55 12.15 -9.59 -13.29
N SER A 56 12.10 -9.06 -14.51
CA SER A 56 11.01 -8.18 -14.95
C SER A 56 9.68 -8.91 -15.09
N LEU A 57 8.57 -8.17 -15.15
CA LEU A 57 7.25 -8.77 -15.35
C LEU A 57 7.21 -9.59 -16.65
N VAL A 58 7.72 -9.05 -17.76
CA VAL A 58 7.74 -9.77 -19.05
C VAL A 58 8.59 -11.04 -18.99
N ALA A 59 9.70 -11.03 -18.24
CA ALA A 59 10.50 -12.24 -17.99
C ALA A 59 9.71 -13.25 -17.14
N GLY A 60 9.06 -12.80 -16.06
CA GLY A 60 8.22 -13.64 -15.20
C GLY A 60 7.05 -14.28 -15.95
N LEU A 61 6.37 -13.53 -16.81
CA LEU A 61 5.29 -14.03 -17.68
C LEU A 61 5.79 -15.13 -18.62
N ARG A 62 6.96 -14.95 -19.25
CA ARG A 62 7.58 -15.98 -20.09
C ARG A 62 7.96 -17.21 -19.29
N ASN A 63 8.54 -17.05 -18.10
CA ASN A 63 8.88 -18.15 -17.20
C ASN A 63 7.61 -18.94 -16.77
N ALA A 64 6.47 -18.26 -16.66
CA ALA A 64 5.18 -18.89 -16.39
C ALA A 64 4.50 -19.52 -17.62
N GLY A 65 5.08 -19.39 -18.81
CA GLY A 65 4.60 -20.00 -20.05
C GLY A 65 3.67 -19.12 -20.89
N TYR A 66 3.49 -17.85 -20.55
CA TYR A 66 2.75 -16.90 -21.37
C TYR A 66 3.59 -16.43 -22.57
N ARG A 67 2.91 -16.13 -23.67
CA ARG A 67 3.48 -15.52 -24.87
C ARG A 67 3.16 -14.03 -24.84
N LEU A 68 4.16 -13.21 -25.15
CA LEU A 68 4.01 -11.75 -25.18
C LEU A 68 3.65 -11.31 -26.59
N ASN A 69 2.82 -10.26 -26.73
CA ASN A 69 2.63 -9.59 -28.01
C ASN A 69 3.99 -9.06 -28.50
N SER A 70 4.48 -9.61 -29.61
CA SER A 70 5.86 -9.37 -30.07
C SER A 70 6.08 -7.94 -30.56
N GLN A 71 5.10 -7.36 -31.26
CA GLN A 71 5.18 -5.98 -31.74
C GLN A 71 5.21 -4.99 -30.56
N LEU A 72 4.34 -5.20 -29.57
CA LEU A 72 4.32 -4.38 -28.36
C LEU A 72 5.64 -4.51 -27.57
N LYS A 73 6.14 -5.74 -27.42
CA LYS A 73 7.41 -6.01 -26.74
C LYS A 73 8.57 -5.26 -27.40
N GLU A 74 8.70 -5.39 -28.72
CA GLU A 74 9.76 -4.74 -29.48
C GLU A 74 9.67 -3.22 -29.43
N ALA A 75 8.45 -2.66 -29.49
CA ALA A 75 8.21 -1.23 -29.35
C ALA A 75 8.67 -0.70 -27.99
N TYR A 76 8.34 -1.38 -26.88
CA TYR A 76 8.79 -0.98 -25.54
C TYR A 76 10.31 -1.12 -25.38
N GLU A 77 10.92 -2.22 -25.84
CA GLU A 77 12.36 -2.42 -25.73
C GLU A 77 13.14 -1.36 -26.50
N THR A 78 12.68 -1.00 -27.70
CA THR A 78 13.29 0.05 -28.53
C THR A 78 13.11 1.43 -27.91
N TYR A 79 11.90 1.73 -27.42
CA TYR A 79 11.62 3.00 -26.76
C TYR A 79 12.47 3.17 -25.48
N ILE A 80 12.51 2.15 -24.62
CA ILE A 80 13.30 2.16 -23.39
C ILE A 80 14.79 2.32 -23.69
N ALA A 81 15.32 1.63 -24.70
CA ALA A 81 16.72 1.77 -25.10
C ALA A 81 17.03 3.21 -25.55
N GLY A 82 16.16 3.80 -26.37
CA GLY A 82 16.29 5.18 -26.85
C GLY A 82 16.20 6.22 -25.73
N GLU A 83 15.26 6.07 -24.79
CA GLU A 83 15.12 6.98 -23.66
C GLU A 83 16.27 6.83 -22.65
N ASN A 84 16.72 5.61 -22.38
CA ASN A 84 17.90 5.40 -21.52
C ASN A 84 19.17 6.02 -22.12
N GLU A 85 19.32 6.04 -23.45
CA GLU A 85 20.44 6.72 -24.11
C GLU A 85 20.39 8.23 -23.88
N LYS A 86 19.20 8.85 -23.99
CA LYS A 86 18.99 10.27 -23.71
C LYS A 86 19.18 10.63 -22.24
N ASN A 87 18.80 9.72 -21.35
CA ASN A 87 18.87 9.89 -19.91
C ASN A 87 20.24 9.52 -19.31
N LYS A 88 21.25 9.26 -20.15
CA LYS A 88 22.59 9.00 -19.66
C LYS A 88 23.08 10.20 -18.82
N PRO A 89 23.61 9.95 -17.62
CA PRO A 89 24.22 11.02 -16.83
C PRO A 89 25.32 11.70 -17.63
N ASP A 90 25.47 13.03 -17.48
CA ASP A 90 26.57 13.77 -18.11
C ASP A 90 27.91 13.17 -17.64
N PRO A 91 28.74 12.61 -18.55
CA PRO A 91 29.99 11.97 -18.18
C PRO A 91 31.01 12.94 -17.57
N ASN A 92 30.81 14.25 -17.73
CA ASN A 92 31.67 15.29 -17.14
C ASN A 92 31.24 15.71 -15.74
N ASN A 93 30.12 15.20 -15.23
CA ASN A 93 29.64 15.48 -13.88
C ASN A 93 29.96 14.30 -12.94
N PRO A 94 31.01 14.39 -12.10
CA PRO A 94 31.42 13.31 -11.20
C PRO A 94 30.37 12.96 -10.13
N LEU A 95 29.40 13.85 -9.88
CA LEU A 95 28.26 13.59 -8.98
C LEU A 95 27.13 12.84 -9.67
N ALA A 96 27.11 12.79 -11.01
CA ALA A 96 25.99 12.21 -11.75
C ALA A 96 25.88 10.69 -11.60
N ALA A 97 26.98 10.01 -11.25
CA ALA A 97 26.98 8.59 -10.90
C ALA A 97 26.31 8.29 -9.54
N PHE A 98 26.12 9.31 -8.69
CA PHE A 98 25.49 9.19 -7.37
C PHE A 98 24.02 9.65 -7.37
N MET A 99 23.54 10.22 -8.48
CA MET A 99 22.15 10.66 -8.61
C MET A 99 21.24 9.50 -9.04
N PRO A 100 19.98 9.46 -8.59
CA PRO A 100 19.02 8.46 -9.05
C PRO A 100 18.89 8.48 -10.58
N LYS A 101 18.85 7.29 -11.20
CA LYS A 101 18.66 7.14 -12.63
C LYS A 101 17.31 7.72 -13.04
N VAL A 102 17.31 8.64 -14.02
CA VAL A 102 16.08 9.14 -14.64
C VAL A 102 15.41 8.01 -15.41
N ARG A 103 14.21 7.64 -15.00
CA ARG A 103 13.43 6.56 -15.63
C ARG A 103 12.76 7.09 -16.90
N PRO A 104 12.65 6.29 -17.98
CA PRO A 104 11.85 6.64 -19.15
C PRO A 104 10.41 6.99 -18.78
N GLY A 105 9.84 7.99 -19.44
CA GLY A 105 8.41 8.29 -19.35
C GLY A 105 7.57 7.23 -20.07
N GLU A 106 6.24 7.32 -19.93
CA GLU A 106 5.33 6.44 -20.67
C GLU A 106 5.04 6.95 -22.08
N PHE A 107 4.47 6.08 -22.92
CA PHE A 107 3.86 6.45 -24.20
C PHE A 107 2.54 5.71 -24.42
N VAL A 108 1.67 6.26 -25.26
CA VAL A 108 0.42 5.62 -25.67
C VAL A 108 0.56 5.19 -27.13
N PRO A 109 0.45 3.88 -27.46
CA PRO A 109 0.43 3.45 -28.85
C PRO A 109 -0.75 4.05 -29.61
N ALA A 110 -0.60 4.24 -30.92
CA ALA A 110 -1.67 4.77 -31.76
C ALA A 110 -2.92 3.88 -31.71
N SER A 111 -4.12 4.46 -31.85
CA SER A 111 -5.39 3.73 -31.69
C SER A 111 -5.53 2.50 -32.59
N ALA A 112 -5.02 2.55 -33.82
CA ALA A 112 -5.03 1.41 -34.74
C ALA A 112 -4.14 0.26 -34.21
N THR A 113 -2.97 0.59 -33.68
CA THR A 113 -2.04 -0.36 -33.05
C THR A 113 -2.63 -0.95 -31.77
N LEU A 114 -3.29 -0.14 -30.93
CA LEU A 114 -4.01 -0.65 -29.74
C LEU A 114 -5.13 -1.62 -30.11
N ALA A 115 -5.92 -1.32 -31.14
CA ALA A 115 -6.97 -2.20 -31.63
C ALA A 115 -6.39 -3.52 -32.16
N GLN A 116 -5.23 -3.47 -32.84
CA GLN A 116 -4.51 -4.67 -33.27
C GLN A 116 -4.03 -5.50 -32.08
N HIS A 117 -3.37 -4.90 -31.10
CA HIS A 117 -2.92 -5.61 -29.90
C HIS A 117 -4.09 -6.27 -29.15
N ALA A 118 -5.23 -5.58 -29.05
CA ALA A 118 -6.43 -6.07 -28.39
C ALA A 118 -7.04 -7.28 -29.11
N LYS A 119 -6.96 -7.34 -30.45
CA LYS A 119 -7.38 -8.53 -31.22
C LYS A 119 -6.42 -9.71 -31.01
N GLU A 120 -5.12 -9.44 -31.03
CA GLU A 120 -4.07 -10.46 -31.00
C GLU A 120 -3.78 -11.02 -29.60
N SER A 121 -4.08 -10.30 -28.53
CA SER A 121 -3.80 -10.73 -27.14
C SER A 121 -5.08 -11.09 -26.39
N ASP A 122 -5.01 -12.01 -25.43
CA ASP A 122 -6.17 -12.44 -24.63
C ASP A 122 -6.46 -11.47 -23.46
N VAL A 123 -5.42 -10.77 -22.98
CA VAL A 123 -5.50 -9.86 -21.83
C VAL A 123 -4.47 -8.73 -21.95
N ALA A 124 -4.80 -7.55 -21.40
CA ALA A 124 -3.86 -6.45 -21.22
C ALA A 124 -3.40 -6.37 -19.76
N LEU A 125 -2.09 -6.21 -19.58
CA LEU A 125 -1.47 -5.85 -18.31
C LEU A 125 -0.83 -4.47 -18.45
N ILE A 126 -1.09 -3.57 -17.50
CA ILE A 126 -0.50 -2.23 -17.47
C ILE A 126 0.27 -2.09 -16.16
N THR A 127 1.59 -1.93 -16.22
CA THR A 127 2.40 -1.75 -15.01
C THR A 127 2.73 -0.29 -14.80
N ILE A 128 2.26 0.29 -13.70
CA ILE A 128 2.62 1.65 -13.26
C ILE A 128 3.72 1.53 -12.20
N GLY A 129 4.85 2.20 -12.46
CA GLY A 129 6.04 2.13 -11.62
C GLY A 129 6.32 3.42 -10.86
N ARG A 130 6.69 3.32 -9.59
CA ARG A 130 7.26 4.43 -8.81
C ARG A 130 8.45 3.93 -8.00
N THR A 131 9.49 4.75 -7.95
CA THR A 131 10.63 4.55 -7.06
C THR A 131 10.86 5.82 -6.25
N SER A 132 11.41 5.66 -5.06
CA SER A 132 11.77 6.73 -4.13
C SER A 132 12.97 6.24 -3.32
N GLY A 133 13.62 7.12 -2.59
CA GLY A 133 14.73 6.72 -1.74
C GLY A 133 15.18 7.82 -0.82
N GLU A 134 16.30 7.55 -0.16
CA GLU A 134 16.91 8.46 0.82
C GLU A 134 17.17 9.86 0.24
N PHE A 135 17.11 10.89 1.09
CA PHE A 135 17.37 12.30 0.79
C PHE A 135 16.31 13.07 -0.03
N ALA A 136 15.33 12.39 -0.63
CA ALA A 136 14.32 13.05 -1.43
C ALA A 136 12.91 12.56 -1.08
N ASP A 137 12.08 13.47 -0.60
CA ASP A 137 10.65 13.25 -0.50
C ASP A 137 10.00 13.21 -1.89
N ARG A 138 8.89 12.47 -1.99
CA ARG A 138 8.13 12.33 -3.24
C ARG A 138 7.35 13.60 -3.55
N THR A 139 7.06 13.80 -4.84
CA THR A 139 6.26 14.92 -5.32
C THR A 139 4.80 14.52 -5.59
N LEU A 140 3.96 15.49 -5.95
CA LEU A 140 2.60 15.21 -6.41
C LEU A 140 2.58 14.80 -7.89
N GLU A 141 2.90 15.74 -8.78
CA GLU A 141 2.81 15.52 -10.22
C GLU A 141 3.84 14.49 -10.70
N GLY A 142 3.35 13.45 -11.37
CA GLY A 142 4.17 12.36 -11.90
C GLY A 142 4.68 11.36 -10.86
N ASP A 143 4.38 11.54 -9.57
CA ASP A 143 4.65 10.56 -8.51
C ASP A 143 3.34 10.13 -7.84
N PHE A 144 2.87 10.85 -6.81
CA PHE A 144 1.59 10.52 -6.16
C PHE A 144 0.43 10.54 -7.17
N LEU A 145 0.42 11.52 -8.08
CA LEU A 145 -0.52 11.59 -9.20
C LEU A 145 0.06 10.88 -10.41
N LEU A 146 -0.81 10.18 -11.15
CA LEU A 146 -0.46 9.72 -12.49
C LEU A 146 -0.21 10.91 -13.42
N THR A 147 0.81 10.77 -14.27
CA THR A 147 1.01 11.67 -15.42
C THR A 147 -0.17 11.60 -16.39
N ASP A 148 -0.33 12.64 -17.22
CA ASP A 148 -1.36 12.64 -18.27
C ASP A 148 -1.20 11.48 -19.25
N VAL A 149 0.04 11.05 -19.52
CA VAL A 149 0.30 9.94 -20.44
C VAL A 149 -0.10 8.61 -19.80
N GLU A 150 0.18 8.40 -18.51
CA GLU A 150 -0.27 7.20 -17.77
C GLU A 150 -1.80 7.12 -17.71
N LYS A 151 -2.49 8.23 -17.39
CA LYS A 151 -3.96 8.29 -17.39
C LYS A 151 -4.53 7.91 -18.76
N LYS A 152 -4.01 8.52 -19.83
CA LYS A 152 -4.41 8.22 -21.22
C LYS A 152 -4.09 6.78 -21.61
N MET A 153 -2.98 6.22 -21.17
CA MET A 153 -2.62 4.82 -21.43
C MET A 153 -3.63 3.88 -20.77
N ILE A 154 -3.93 4.07 -19.48
CA ILE A 154 -4.92 3.24 -18.76
C ILE A 154 -6.29 3.31 -19.45
N GLU A 155 -6.75 4.51 -19.79
CA GLU A 155 -8.02 4.72 -20.48
C GLU A 155 -8.05 4.05 -21.86
N ALA A 156 -7.05 4.32 -22.71
CA ALA A 156 -7.02 3.84 -24.08
C ALA A 156 -6.88 2.31 -24.17
N VAL A 157 -6.02 1.72 -23.34
CA VAL A 157 -5.85 0.25 -23.28
C VAL A 157 -7.11 -0.41 -22.73
N SER A 158 -7.66 0.08 -21.62
CA SER A 158 -8.87 -0.50 -21.03
C SER A 158 -10.05 -0.43 -22.01
N LYS A 159 -10.21 0.69 -22.73
CA LYS A 159 -11.23 0.86 -23.75
C LYS A 159 -11.05 -0.11 -24.93
N ALA A 160 -9.83 -0.27 -25.43
CA ALA A 160 -9.54 -1.17 -26.56
C ALA A 160 -9.82 -2.64 -26.21
N TYR A 161 -9.43 -3.10 -25.02
CA TYR A 161 -9.66 -4.49 -24.60
C TYR A 161 -11.12 -4.75 -24.26
N LYS A 162 -11.79 -3.80 -23.63
CA LYS A 162 -13.24 -3.88 -23.38
C LYS A 162 -14.05 -3.99 -24.68
N ALA A 163 -13.63 -3.30 -25.75
CA ALA A 163 -14.28 -3.38 -27.06
C ALA A 163 -14.21 -4.78 -27.70
N GLU A 164 -13.17 -5.56 -27.35
CA GLU A 164 -13.00 -6.95 -27.76
C GLU A 164 -13.55 -7.95 -26.71
N GLY A 165 -14.22 -7.47 -25.66
CA GLY A 165 -14.75 -8.31 -24.57
C GLY A 165 -13.67 -8.91 -23.67
N LYS A 166 -12.46 -8.34 -23.67
CA LYS A 166 -11.28 -8.84 -22.95
C LYS A 166 -10.98 -7.99 -21.71
N LYS A 167 -10.18 -8.56 -20.81
CA LYS A 167 -9.86 -7.98 -19.50
C LYS A 167 -8.63 -7.09 -19.55
N THR A 168 -8.59 -6.09 -18.67
CA THR A 168 -7.41 -5.26 -18.39
C THR A 168 -7.07 -5.30 -16.91
N VAL A 169 -5.79 -5.51 -16.60
CA VAL A 169 -5.25 -5.56 -15.24
C VAL A 169 -4.21 -4.47 -15.07
N VAL A 170 -4.32 -3.66 -14.02
CA VAL A 170 -3.27 -2.71 -13.62
C VAL A 170 -2.43 -3.33 -12.50
N ILE A 171 -1.11 -3.24 -12.65
CA ILE A 171 -0.11 -3.71 -11.67
C ILE A 171 0.64 -2.48 -11.16
N LEU A 172 0.61 -2.27 -9.85
CA LEU A 172 1.30 -1.17 -9.19
C LEU A 172 2.64 -1.65 -8.63
N ASN A 173 3.72 -1.37 -9.35
CA ASN A 173 5.10 -1.62 -8.93
C ASN A 173 5.66 -0.35 -8.26
N ILE A 174 5.16 -0.06 -7.06
CA ILE A 174 5.34 1.20 -6.34
C ILE A 174 5.91 0.95 -4.94
N GLY A 175 6.74 1.88 -4.45
CA GLY A 175 7.28 1.84 -3.07
C GLY A 175 6.42 2.58 -2.04
N GLY A 176 5.52 3.47 -2.49
CA GLY A 176 4.62 4.24 -1.64
C GLY A 176 3.27 4.45 -2.32
N VAL A 177 2.27 4.89 -1.54
CA VAL A 177 0.90 5.13 -2.02
C VAL A 177 0.88 6.10 -3.21
N ILE A 178 0.03 5.80 -4.20
CA ILE A 178 -0.35 6.74 -5.26
C ILE A 178 -1.87 6.95 -5.27
N GLU A 179 -2.31 8.03 -5.89
CA GLU A 179 -3.71 8.33 -6.17
C GLU A 179 -4.32 7.23 -7.05
N THR A 180 -5.49 6.74 -6.68
CA THR A 180 -6.19 5.65 -7.39
C THR A 180 -7.65 5.94 -7.68
N ALA A 181 -8.28 6.88 -6.97
CA ALA A 181 -9.70 7.15 -7.07
C ALA A 181 -10.12 7.62 -8.46
N SER A 182 -9.29 8.42 -9.14
CA SER A 182 -9.58 9.00 -10.45
C SER A 182 -9.63 7.98 -11.59
N TRP A 183 -9.01 6.80 -11.44
CA TRP A 183 -8.84 5.83 -12.54
C TRP A 183 -9.14 4.38 -12.18
N LYS A 184 -9.31 4.01 -10.90
CA LYS A 184 -9.52 2.61 -10.47
C LYS A 184 -10.76 1.91 -11.05
N HIS A 185 -11.68 2.67 -11.63
CA HIS A 185 -12.89 2.17 -12.28
C HIS A 185 -12.65 1.70 -13.73
N LEU A 186 -11.49 2.01 -14.32
CA LEU A 186 -11.15 1.69 -15.71
C LEU A 186 -10.73 0.22 -15.91
N PRO A 187 -9.72 -0.31 -15.18
CA PRO A 187 -9.30 -1.71 -15.35
C PRO A 187 -10.26 -2.66 -14.63
N ASP A 188 -10.27 -3.94 -15.02
CA ASP A 188 -11.05 -4.97 -14.34
C ASP A 188 -10.42 -5.40 -13.00
N ALA A 189 -9.09 -5.43 -12.92
CA ALA A 189 -8.36 -5.78 -11.70
C ALA A 189 -7.18 -4.84 -11.41
N ILE A 190 -6.82 -4.71 -10.13
CA ILE A 190 -5.67 -3.93 -9.66
C ILE A 190 -4.89 -4.74 -8.64
N LEU A 191 -3.60 -4.97 -8.92
CA LEU A 191 -2.68 -5.68 -8.04
C LEU A 191 -1.55 -4.73 -7.61
N VAL A 192 -1.31 -4.58 -6.31
CA VAL A 192 -0.11 -3.91 -5.79
C VAL A 192 1.00 -4.93 -5.66
N ALA A 193 1.98 -4.83 -6.56
CA ALA A 193 3.16 -5.67 -6.59
C ALA A 193 4.26 -5.21 -5.61
N TRP A 194 4.12 -3.99 -5.09
CA TRP A 194 5.15 -3.28 -4.34
C TRP A 194 6.48 -3.26 -5.10
N GLN A 195 7.59 -3.25 -4.39
CA GLN A 195 8.94 -3.47 -4.91
C GLN A 195 9.47 -4.74 -4.25
N SER A 196 9.32 -5.87 -4.94
CA SER A 196 9.39 -7.22 -4.34
C SER A 196 10.73 -7.93 -4.53
N GLY A 197 11.80 -7.16 -4.71
CA GLY A 197 13.17 -7.66 -4.91
C GLY A 197 13.37 -8.39 -6.24
N GLN A 198 14.47 -9.13 -6.33
CA GLN A 198 14.95 -9.80 -7.54
C GLN A 198 13.96 -10.77 -8.22
N GLU A 199 12.97 -11.31 -7.47
CA GLU A 199 11.98 -12.28 -7.96
C GLU A 199 10.59 -11.65 -8.24
N GLY A 200 10.49 -10.32 -8.20
CA GLY A 200 9.21 -9.61 -8.28
C GLY A 200 8.37 -10.02 -9.49
N GLY A 201 8.93 -10.01 -10.70
CA GLY A 201 8.23 -10.40 -11.92
C GLY A 201 7.71 -11.84 -11.93
N ASN A 202 8.49 -12.80 -11.41
CA ASN A 202 8.04 -14.20 -11.26
C ASN A 202 6.86 -14.29 -10.28
N THR A 203 6.92 -13.55 -9.18
CA THR A 203 5.88 -13.54 -8.15
C THR A 203 4.57 -12.95 -8.69
N VAL A 204 4.64 -11.84 -9.43
CA VAL A 204 3.47 -11.28 -10.11
C VAL A 204 2.86 -12.32 -11.05
N ALA A 205 3.67 -13.02 -11.86
CA ALA A 205 3.18 -14.05 -12.77
C ALA A 205 2.53 -15.25 -12.04
N ASP A 206 3.02 -15.64 -10.87
CA ASP A 206 2.40 -16.68 -10.04
C ASP A 206 1.01 -16.28 -9.54
N LEU A 207 0.84 -15.03 -9.09
CA LEU A 207 -0.48 -14.52 -8.69
C LEU A 207 -1.41 -14.37 -9.89
N LEU A 208 -0.92 -13.83 -11.00
CA LEU A 208 -1.71 -13.70 -12.23
C LEU A 208 -2.21 -15.07 -12.72
N SER A 209 -1.40 -16.12 -12.63
CA SER A 209 -1.79 -17.48 -13.04
C SER A 209 -2.60 -18.26 -12.01
N GLY A 210 -2.78 -17.73 -10.79
CA GLY A 210 -3.46 -18.43 -9.71
C GLY A 210 -2.63 -19.56 -9.07
N LYS A 211 -1.33 -19.68 -9.40
CA LYS A 211 -0.41 -20.56 -8.66
C LYS A 211 -0.26 -20.13 -7.19
N MET A 212 -0.43 -18.83 -6.95
CA MET A 212 -0.60 -18.27 -5.62
C MET A 212 -1.92 -17.50 -5.56
N ASN A 213 -2.54 -17.52 -4.38
CA ASN A 213 -3.73 -16.72 -4.08
C ASN A 213 -3.31 -15.46 -3.29
N PRO A 214 -3.66 -14.23 -3.73
CA PRO A 214 -3.40 -13.01 -2.99
C PRO A 214 -3.91 -13.10 -1.56
N SER A 215 -3.03 -12.75 -0.62
CA SER A 215 -3.34 -12.74 0.81
C SER A 215 -2.68 -11.58 1.57
N GLY A 216 -2.07 -10.64 0.84
CA GLY A 216 -1.57 -9.40 1.41
C GLY A 216 -2.73 -8.46 1.76
N LYS A 217 -2.51 -7.65 2.79
CA LYS A 217 -3.42 -6.57 3.22
C LYS A 217 -2.61 -5.27 3.29
N LEU A 218 -3.24 -4.14 2.96
CA LEU A 218 -2.59 -2.83 2.93
C LEU A 218 -2.06 -2.44 4.34
N PRO A 219 -0.77 -2.09 4.50
CA PRO A 219 -0.24 -1.54 5.75
C PRO A 219 -0.45 -0.02 5.87
N MET A 220 -1.11 0.60 4.90
CA MET A 220 -1.30 2.05 4.77
C MET A 220 -2.64 2.36 4.13
N THR A 221 -3.27 3.47 4.53
CA THR A 221 -4.50 3.96 3.90
C THR A 221 -4.16 4.55 2.53
N PHE A 222 -4.95 4.23 1.50
CA PHE A 222 -4.90 4.93 0.21
C PHE A 222 -5.95 6.06 0.23
N PRO A 223 -5.56 7.33 0.38
CA PRO A 223 -6.51 8.44 0.41
C PRO A 223 -7.13 8.69 -0.96
N VAL A 224 -8.23 9.47 -1.02
CA VAL A 224 -8.82 9.89 -2.30
C VAL A 224 -7.96 11.00 -2.92
N HIS A 225 -7.54 11.98 -2.11
CA HIS A 225 -6.64 13.05 -2.48
C HIS A 225 -5.47 13.16 -1.50
N TYR A 226 -4.35 13.71 -1.95
CA TYR A 226 -3.16 13.90 -1.09
C TYR A 226 -3.48 14.71 0.18
N MET A 227 -4.28 15.76 0.06
CA MET A 227 -4.65 16.66 1.18
C MET A 227 -5.72 16.07 2.11
N ASP A 228 -6.21 14.85 1.86
CA ASP A 228 -7.18 14.22 2.77
C ASP A 228 -6.52 13.66 4.04
N ALA A 229 -5.20 13.46 4.07
CA ALA A 229 -4.48 13.12 5.29
C ALA A 229 -4.17 14.39 6.10
N ALA A 230 -4.44 14.36 7.40
CA ALA A 230 -4.20 15.52 8.28
C ALA A 230 -2.74 16.00 8.25
N SER A 231 -1.79 15.06 8.24
CA SER A 231 -0.35 15.37 8.20
C SER A 231 0.07 16.13 6.94
N SER A 232 -0.68 16.05 5.83
CA SER A 232 -0.35 16.75 4.58
C SER A 232 -0.39 18.27 4.72
N ALA A 233 -1.13 18.81 5.70
CA ALA A 233 -1.12 20.25 6.00
C ALA A 233 0.21 20.71 6.62
N ASN A 234 0.90 19.81 7.32
CA ASN A 234 2.12 20.09 8.07
C ASN A 234 3.37 19.48 7.42
N PHE A 235 3.25 18.86 6.25
CA PHE A 235 4.38 18.24 5.56
C PHE A 235 4.87 19.09 4.36
N PRO A 236 6.18 19.23 4.13
CA PRO A 236 6.70 19.98 2.99
C PRO A 236 6.52 19.25 1.66
N TRP A 237 5.37 19.44 1.01
CA TRP A 237 5.09 18.88 -0.32
C TRP A 237 5.09 19.93 -1.44
N ASP A 238 4.88 21.21 -1.10
CA ASP A 238 4.91 22.31 -2.07
C ASP A 238 6.35 22.52 -2.58
N PRO A 239 6.59 22.48 -3.90
CA PRO A 239 7.92 22.72 -4.47
C PRO A 239 8.57 24.04 -4.02
N ALA A 240 7.79 25.09 -3.76
CA ALA A 240 8.30 26.35 -3.25
C ALA A 240 8.85 26.22 -1.82
N VAL A 241 8.18 25.43 -0.98
CA VAL A 241 8.60 25.14 0.41
C VAL A 241 9.84 24.23 0.40
N VAL A 242 9.83 23.17 -0.39
CA VAL A 242 10.99 22.25 -0.53
C VAL A 242 12.24 23.00 -1.03
N LYS A 243 12.07 23.93 -1.98
CA LYS A 243 13.17 24.77 -2.46
C LYS A 243 13.73 25.67 -1.35
N LEU A 244 12.88 26.21 -0.47
CA LEU A 244 13.31 27.04 0.66
C LEU A 244 14.08 26.24 1.72
N ALA A 245 13.79 24.94 1.86
CA ALA A 245 14.46 24.02 2.79
C ALA A 245 15.91 23.66 2.38
N GLY A 246 16.38 24.17 1.24
CA GLY A 246 17.78 24.04 0.83
C GLY A 246 18.11 22.76 0.05
N GLY A 247 17.13 21.86 -0.15
CA GLY A 247 17.10 20.82 -1.19
C GLY A 247 18.32 19.89 -1.34
N GLY A 248 19.24 19.85 -0.37
CA GLY A 248 20.52 19.16 -0.46
C GLY A 248 20.80 18.27 0.74
N PHE A 249 21.72 17.33 0.54
CA PHE A 249 22.14 16.30 1.51
C PHE A 249 22.49 16.79 2.93
N MET A 250 22.90 18.05 3.07
CA MET A 250 23.37 18.64 4.35
C MET A 250 22.32 19.53 5.02
N GLY A 251 21.11 19.64 4.46
CA GLY A 251 20.13 20.64 4.86
C GLY A 251 20.61 22.08 4.65
N ARG A 252 19.84 23.05 5.13
CA ARG A 252 20.26 24.45 5.17
C ARG A 252 21.06 24.72 6.45
N PRO A 253 22.25 25.34 6.39
CA PRO A 253 22.95 25.77 7.59
C PRO A 253 22.14 26.84 8.32
N ASP A 254 22.22 26.86 9.66
CA ASP A 254 21.63 27.94 10.45
C ASP A 254 22.25 29.28 10.05
N ASP A 255 21.43 30.17 9.52
CA ASP A 255 21.79 31.50 9.05
C ASP A 255 21.26 32.62 9.96
N GLY A 256 20.76 32.26 11.16
CA GLY A 256 20.33 33.20 12.19
C GLY A 256 19.00 33.91 11.90
N ARG A 257 18.25 33.48 10.88
CA ARG A 257 16.89 33.97 10.62
C ARG A 257 15.86 33.27 11.52
N ASP A 258 14.67 33.84 11.61
CA ASP A 258 13.56 33.19 12.30
C ASP A 258 13.19 31.85 11.60
N PRO A 259 13.02 30.74 12.36
CA PRO A 259 12.60 29.46 11.79
C PRO A 259 11.27 29.56 11.06
N VAL A 260 11.18 28.94 9.89
CA VAL A 260 10.00 28.91 9.04
C VAL A 260 9.31 27.55 9.15
N ALA A 261 8.00 27.57 9.41
CA ALA A 261 7.18 26.37 9.49
C ALA A 261 7.22 25.58 8.18
N ASN A 262 7.28 24.26 8.30
CA ASN A 262 7.44 23.26 7.25
C ASN A 262 8.70 23.44 6.37
N VAL A 263 9.66 24.26 6.82
CA VAL A 263 10.98 24.40 6.20
C VAL A 263 12.04 23.99 7.21
N ASP A 264 12.01 24.63 8.38
CA ASP A 264 12.98 24.43 9.46
C ASP A 264 12.40 23.56 10.60
N TYR A 265 11.07 23.52 10.74
CA TYR A 265 10.35 22.68 11.71
C TYR A 265 8.96 22.31 11.20
N THR A 266 8.39 21.21 11.69
CA THR A 266 7.00 20.80 11.40
C THR A 266 6.26 20.56 12.70
N THR A 267 5.05 21.10 12.82
CA THR A 267 4.16 20.86 13.97
C THR A 267 3.22 19.69 13.65
N TYR A 268 3.22 18.66 14.48
CA TYR A 268 2.41 17.45 14.26
C TYR A 268 1.00 17.68 14.86
N GLU A 269 0.25 18.63 14.30
CA GLU A 269 -1.09 19.01 14.79
C GLU A 269 -2.12 17.89 14.66
N GLU A 270 -1.86 16.91 13.78
CA GLU A 270 -2.66 15.69 13.69
C GLU A 270 -2.51 14.79 14.92
N ASP A 271 -1.43 14.98 15.71
CA ASP A 271 -1.15 14.26 16.96
C ASP A 271 -1.32 12.72 16.79
N ILE A 272 -2.09 12.05 17.65
CA ILE A 272 -2.35 10.61 17.52
C ILE A 272 -3.23 10.24 16.32
N PHE A 273 -3.87 11.20 15.66
CA PHE A 273 -4.72 10.98 14.50
C PHE A 273 -3.88 10.95 13.22
N VAL A 274 -3.08 9.89 13.07
CA VAL A 274 -2.29 9.59 11.86
C VAL A 274 -2.85 8.37 11.15
N GLY A 275 -2.92 8.41 9.81
CA GLY A 275 -3.42 7.29 9.00
C GLY A 275 -4.86 6.94 9.35
N TYR A 276 -5.20 5.65 9.42
CA TYR A 276 -6.58 5.22 9.66
C TYR A 276 -7.18 5.75 10.97
N ARG A 277 -6.36 6.09 11.97
CA ARG A 277 -6.84 6.76 13.20
C ARG A 277 -7.53 8.08 12.87
N TYR A 278 -6.99 8.87 11.94
CA TYR A 278 -7.64 10.06 11.41
C TYR A 278 -8.83 9.73 10.53
N PHE A 279 -8.60 8.96 9.46
CA PHE A 279 -9.63 8.73 8.44
C PHE A 279 -10.91 8.12 9.02
N ASP A 280 -10.79 7.22 10.01
CA ASP A 280 -11.94 6.58 10.61
C ASP A 280 -12.59 7.45 11.71
N SER A 281 -11.80 8.19 12.51
CA SER A 281 -12.37 9.07 13.56
C SER A 281 -13.11 10.28 12.97
N PHE A 282 -12.55 10.86 11.92
CA PHE A 282 -13.12 12.04 11.23
C PHE A 282 -14.04 11.64 10.06
N ARG A 283 -14.32 10.34 9.89
CA ARG A 283 -15.21 9.79 8.85
C ARG A 283 -14.87 10.30 7.44
N LYS A 284 -13.57 10.36 7.12
CA LYS A 284 -13.07 10.76 5.81
C LYS A 284 -13.19 9.61 4.81
N GLU A 285 -13.48 9.92 3.57
CA GLU A 285 -13.47 8.93 2.49
C GLU A 285 -12.05 8.49 2.16
N VAL A 286 -11.90 7.23 1.75
CA VAL A 286 -10.62 6.63 1.34
C VAL A 286 -10.81 5.85 0.07
N SER A 287 -9.78 5.80 -0.78
CA SER A 287 -9.81 4.93 -1.95
C SER A 287 -9.74 3.47 -1.55
N TYR A 288 -8.84 3.13 -0.62
CA TYR A 288 -8.76 1.83 0.04
C TYR A 288 -8.36 2.00 1.52
N PRO A 289 -9.06 1.36 2.47
CA PRO A 289 -8.76 1.51 3.90
C PRO A 289 -7.51 0.72 4.33
N PHE A 290 -6.96 1.08 5.48
CA PHE A 290 -5.92 0.31 6.14
C PHE A 290 -6.38 -1.15 6.36
N GLY A 291 -5.47 -2.10 6.15
CA GLY A 291 -5.75 -3.52 6.27
C GLY A 291 -6.61 -4.10 5.16
N TYR A 292 -6.91 -3.36 4.09
CA TYR A 292 -7.70 -3.87 2.96
C TYR A 292 -6.89 -4.78 2.04
N GLY A 293 -7.52 -5.84 1.52
CA GLY A 293 -6.93 -6.70 0.50
C GLY A 293 -7.86 -7.87 0.19
N LEU A 294 -8.09 -8.08 -1.10
CA LEU A 294 -8.92 -9.16 -1.63
C LEU A 294 -8.13 -10.46 -1.76
N SER A 295 -8.89 -11.55 -1.92
CA SER A 295 -8.39 -12.88 -2.26
C SER A 295 -9.17 -13.39 -3.48
N TYR A 296 -8.67 -14.43 -4.14
CA TYR A 296 -9.45 -15.15 -5.15
C TYR A 296 -10.52 -16.05 -4.53
N THR A 297 -10.49 -16.27 -3.21
CA THR A 297 -11.53 -16.98 -2.44
C THR A 297 -12.20 -16.06 -1.42
N THR A 298 -13.22 -16.55 -0.74
CA THR A 298 -13.95 -15.84 0.32
C THR A 298 -13.77 -16.53 1.66
N PHE A 299 -13.88 -15.74 2.74
CA PHE A 299 -13.74 -16.23 4.10
C PHE A 299 -14.91 -15.78 4.98
N GLU A 300 -15.39 -16.69 5.82
CA GLU A 300 -16.39 -16.45 6.85
C GLU A 300 -15.73 -16.46 8.23
N TYR A 301 -16.28 -15.62 9.13
CA TYR A 301 -15.78 -15.41 10.48
C TYR A 301 -16.88 -15.79 11.45
N ASP A 302 -16.68 -16.87 12.19
CA ASP A 302 -17.70 -17.46 13.06
C ASP A 302 -17.14 -17.80 14.45
N ASN A 303 -18.04 -18.11 15.40
CA ASN A 303 -17.73 -18.51 16.77
C ASN A 303 -16.73 -17.57 17.49
N PRO A 304 -16.99 -16.25 17.54
CA PRO A 304 -16.13 -15.31 18.24
C PRO A 304 -16.16 -15.59 19.75
N MET A 305 -14.98 -15.71 20.36
CA MET A 305 -14.84 -15.89 21.81
C MET A 305 -13.87 -14.87 22.37
N ILE A 306 -14.14 -14.42 23.59
CA ILE A 306 -13.24 -13.57 24.38
C ILE A 306 -12.98 -14.24 25.73
N ARG A 307 -11.71 -14.28 26.12
CA ARG A 307 -11.27 -14.76 27.42
C ARG A 307 -10.32 -13.76 28.04
N GLU A 308 -10.64 -13.35 29.25
CA GLU A 308 -9.80 -12.47 30.05
C GLU A 308 -8.89 -13.27 30.99
N THR A 309 -7.69 -12.77 31.22
CA THR A 309 -6.75 -13.19 32.26
C THR A 309 -6.34 -11.97 33.09
N PRO A 310 -5.58 -12.11 34.19
CA PRO A 310 -5.10 -10.95 34.92
C PRO A 310 -4.40 -9.91 34.03
N ASP A 311 -3.54 -10.36 33.11
CA ASP A 311 -2.65 -9.48 32.32
C ASP A 311 -3.04 -9.33 30.83
N GLU A 312 -3.80 -10.27 30.28
CA GLU A 312 -4.13 -10.32 28.85
C GLU A 312 -5.64 -10.47 28.58
N VAL A 313 -6.05 -9.97 27.42
CA VAL A 313 -7.32 -10.25 26.77
C VAL A 313 -7.04 -11.09 25.54
N ILE A 314 -7.73 -12.23 25.42
CA ILE A 314 -7.52 -13.20 24.35
C ILE A 314 -8.82 -13.33 23.57
N VAL A 315 -8.79 -12.93 22.31
CA VAL A 315 -9.89 -13.05 21.37
C VAL A 315 -9.59 -14.17 20.39
N SER A 316 -10.53 -15.07 20.16
CA SER A 316 -10.41 -16.10 19.13
C SER A 316 -11.61 -16.10 18.20
N ILE A 317 -11.37 -16.43 16.93
CA ILE A 317 -12.39 -16.51 15.88
C ILE A 317 -12.11 -17.71 14.99
N ASP A 318 -13.14 -18.41 14.58
CA ASP A 318 -13.03 -19.42 13.53
C ASP A 318 -13.07 -18.74 12.15
N VAL A 319 -12.05 -18.99 11.34
CA VAL A 319 -11.98 -18.55 9.94
C VAL A 319 -12.21 -19.75 9.04
N ILE A 320 -13.22 -19.66 8.19
CA ILE A 320 -13.61 -20.73 7.27
C ILE A 320 -13.40 -20.22 5.85
N ASN A 321 -12.70 -20.98 5.01
CA ASN A 321 -12.66 -20.69 3.58
C ASN A 321 -13.99 -21.14 2.96
N SER A 322 -14.88 -20.18 2.68
CA SER A 322 -16.22 -20.42 2.14
C SER A 322 -16.26 -20.43 0.60
N GLY A 323 -15.14 -20.13 -0.06
CA GLY A 323 -15.03 -20.22 -1.51
C GLY A 323 -14.56 -21.59 -2.00
N THR A 324 -14.18 -21.65 -3.27
CA THR A 324 -13.90 -22.92 -3.98
C THR A 324 -12.41 -23.21 -4.19
N ILE A 325 -11.52 -22.27 -3.86
CA ILE A 325 -10.08 -22.41 -4.07
C ILE A 325 -9.31 -22.14 -2.77
N PRO A 326 -8.12 -22.77 -2.59
CA PRO A 326 -7.33 -22.54 -1.39
C PRO A 326 -6.88 -21.09 -1.24
N GLY A 327 -6.74 -20.63 0.00
CA GLY A 327 -6.26 -19.28 0.29
C GLY A 327 -5.91 -19.08 1.76
N LYS A 328 -5.29 -17.94 2.06
CA LYS A 328 -4.97 -17.50 3.42
C LYS A 328 -5.74 -16.22 3.73
N GLU A 329 -6.17 -16.06 4.97
CA GLU A 329 -6.82 -14.84 5.44
C GLU A 329 -6.08 -14.21 6.60
N ALA A 330 -5.94 -12.89 6.57
CA ALA A 330 -5.35 -12.11 7.65
C ALA A 330 -6.47 -11.43 8.47
N VAL A 331 -6.64 -11.91 9.70
CA VAL A 331 -7.59 -11.40 10.69
C VAL A 331 -6.95 -10.26 11.47
N GLN A 332 -7.69 -9.16 11.63
CA GLN A 332 -7.24 -7.97 12.35
C GLN A 332 -8.16 -7.72 13.55
N LEU A 333 -7.57 -7.42 14.72
CA LEU A 333 -8.30 -7.05 15.93
C LEU A 333 -8.06 -5.58 16.23
N TYR A 334 -9.10 -4.79 16.04
CA TYR A 334 -9.14 -3.39 16.47
C TYR A 334 -9.87 -3.28 17.80
N VAL A 335 -9.59 -2.21 18.54
CA VAL A 335 -10.25 -1.94 19.81
C VAL A 335 -10.76 -0.50 19.81
N THR A 336 -12.04 -0.32 20.10
CA THR A 336 -12.63 0.97 20.48
C THR A 336 -12.57 1.08 22.00
N ALA A 337 -11.88 2.09 22.49
CA ALA A 337 -11.73 2.39 23.90
C ALA A 337 -12.90 3.25 24.43
N PRO A 338 -13.17 3.25 25.75
CA PRO A 338 -14.14 4.15 26.35
C PRO A 338 -13.74 5.61 26.12
N GLN A 339 -14.75 6.47 25.94
CA GLN A 339 -14.53 7.91 25.77
C GLN A 339 -13.99 8.52 27.06
N ASN A 340 -12.96 9.35 26.94
CA ASN A 340 -12.38 10.12 28.04
C ASN A 340 -12.16 11.56 27.54
N PRO A 341 -12.97 12.55 28.00
CA PRO A 341 -12.85 13.93 27.53
C PRO A 341 -11.48 14.57 27.78
N SER A 342 -10.74 14.10 28.79
CA SER A 342 -9.40 14.59 29.13
C SER A 342 -8.30 13.92 28.30
N LEU A 343 -8.60 12.80 27.64
CA LEU A 343 -7.66 12.02 26.82
C LEU A 343 -8.38 11.58 25.54
N PRO A 344 -8.36 12.41 24.47
CA PRO A 344 -8.91 12.05 23.17
C PRO A 344 -8.35 10.73 22.68
N LYS A 345 -9.19 9.93 22.02
CA LYS A 345 -8.84 8.60 21.50
C LYS A 345 -9.30 8.45 20.06
N PRO A 346 -8.55 7.74 19.21
CA PRO A 346 -9.04 7.32 17.91
C PRO A 346 -10.32 6.50 18.04
N ALA A 347 -11.19 6.53 17.03
CA ALA A 347 -12.40 5.72 16.98
C ALA A 347 -12.12 4.22 17.20
N LYS A 348 -10.94 3.76 16.78
CA LYS A 348 -10.41 2.42 17.06
C LYS A 348 -8.91 2.34 16.78
N GLU A 349 -8.26 1.34 17.36
CA GLU A 349 -6.83 1.06 17.14
C GLU A 349 -6.57 -0.44 16.96
N LEU A 350 -5.72 -0.82 16.00
CA LEU A 350 -5.22 -2.18 15.84
C LEU A 350 -4.39 -2.59 17.05
N LYS A 351 -4.75 -3.69 17.70
CA LYS A 351 -4.03 -4.24 18.87
C LYS A 351 -3.44 -5.63 18.64
N ALA A 352 -4.00 -6.40 17.71
CA ALA A 352 -3.43 -7.69 17.29
C ALA A 352 -3.84 -8.04 15.86
N PHE A 353 -3.08 -8.91 15.21
CA PHE A 353 -3.45 -9.52 13.94
C PHE A 353 -2.87 -10.93 13.86
N GLY A 354 -3.47 -11.76 13.02
CA GLY A 354 -3.05 -13.14 12.79
C GLY A 354 -3.42 -13.57 11.39
N LYS A 355 -2.68 -14.53 10.83
CA LYS A 355 -2.94 -15.05 9.48
C LYS A 355 -3.14 -16.56 9.56
N THR A 356 -4.14 -17.07 8.85
CA THR A 356 -4.37 -18.50 8.75
C THR A 356 -3.21 -19.17 8.01
N SER A 357 -3.06 -20.50 8.19
CA SER A 357 -2.42 -21.32 7.17
C SER A 357 -3.24 -21.25 5.87
N GLU A 358 -2.74 -21.88 4.81
CA GLU A 358 -3.56 -22.04 3.61
C GLU A 358 -4.72 -23.00 3.93
N LEU A 359 -5.94 -22.49 3.81
CA LEU A 359 -7.17 -23.25 4.04
C LEU A 359 -7.71 -23.70 2.69
N LYS A 360 -7.99 -25.00 2.55
CA LYS A 360 -8.74 -25.54 1.41
C LYS A 360 -10.21 -25.09 1.50
N ALA A 361 -10.96 -25.28 0.41
CA ALA A 361 -12.40 -25.01 0.41
C ALA A 361 -13.12 -25.78 1.53
N GLY A 362 -13.91 -25.07 2.34
CA GLY A 362 -14.60 -25.58 3.52
C GLY A 362 -13.73 -25.84 4.74
N GLU A 363 -12.40 -25.69 4.64
CA GLU A 363 -11.50 -25.86 5.77
C GLU A 363 -11.59 -24.67 6.74
N LYS A 364 -11.41 -24.97 8.02
CA LYS A 364 -11.55 -24.03 9.13
C LYS A 364 -10.28 -24.00 9.97
N GLN A 365 -9.89 -22.80 10.41
CA GLN A 365 -8.86 -22.61 11.43
C GLN A 365 -9.31 -21.58 12.45
N THR A 366 -9.13 -21.89 13.74
CA THR A 366 -9.28 -20.90 14.81
C THR A 366 -8.04 -20.00 14.88
N VAL A 367 -8.22 -18.70 14.69
CA VAL A 367 -7.19 -17.67 14.89
C VAL A 367 -7.31 -17.14 16.32
N THR A 368 -6.21 -17.12 17.06
CA THR A 368 -6.15 -16.60 18.44
C THR A 368 -5.29 -15.33 18.47
N LEU A 369 -5.87 -14.25 18.99
CA LEU A 369 -5.29 -12.91 19.05
C LEU A 369 -5.17 -12.52 20.51
N LYS A 370 -3.95 -12.23 20.96
CA LYS A 370 -3.67 -11.86 22.35
C LYS A 370 -3.30 -10.39 22.43
N VAL A 371 -3.86 -9.70 23.41
CA VAL A 371 -3.61 -8.28 23.69
C VAL A 371 -3.26 -8.17 25.16
N ALA A 372 -2.08 -7.64 25.48
CA ALA A 372 -1.78 -7.29 26.87
C ALA A 372 -2.71 -6.15 27.30
N LYS A 373 -3.25 -6.18 28.52
CA LYS A 373 -4.13 -5.10 29.01
C LYS A 373 -3.41 -3.76 29.01
N SER A 374 -2.08 -3.74 29.21
CA SER A 374 -1.25 -2.54 29.08
C SER A 374 -1.28 -1.92 27.69
N ASP A 375 -1.51 -2.70 26.63
CA ASP A 375 -1.55 -2.21 25.25
C ASP A 375 -2.88 -1.51 24.93
N LEU A 376 -3.88 -1.59 25.83
CA LEU A 376 -5.12 -0.83 25.76
C LEU A 376 -4.97 0.61 26.26
N ALA A 377 -3.78 0.98 26.74
CA ALA A 377 -3.53 2.28 27.35
C ALA A 377 -3.51 3.42 26.32
N SER A 378 -3.91 4.60 26.78
CA SER A 378 -3.56 5.89 26.18
C SER A 378 -2.50 6.57 27.05
N TYR A 379 -1.66 7.43 26.46
CA TYR A 379 -0.67 8.18 27.23
C TYR A 379 -1.28 9.49 27.74
N ASP A 380 -1.17 9.72 29.04
CA ASP A 380 -1.57 10.97 29.70
C ASP A 380 -0.31 11.81 29.98
N ASN A 381 -0.19 12.93 29.27
CA ASN A 381 0.95 13.85 29.37
C ASN A 381 1.02 14.55 30.74
N GLU A 382 -0.12 14.92 31.32
CA GLU A 382 -0.18 15.62 32.61
C GLU A 382 0.24 14.68 33.75
N GLN A 383 -0.22 13.44 33.68
CA GLN A 383 0.11 12.42 34.66
C GLN A 383 1.47 11.75 34.44
N CYS A 384 2.10 11.95 33.28
CA CYS A 384 3.27 11.20 32.83
C CYS A 384 3.06 9.70 33.02
N ALA A 385 2.00 9.16 32.41
CA ALA A 385 1.61 7.78 32.61
C ALA A 385 0.91 7.17 31.40
N TRP A 386 1.11 5.86 31.20
CA TRP A 386 0.20 5.05 30.40
C TRP A 386 -1.02 4.69 31.26
N VAL A 387 -2.21 5.00 30.77
CA VAL A 387 -3.48 4.83 31.47
C VAL A 387 -4.41 3.96 30.65
N VAL A 388 -4.81 2.82 31.20
CA VAL A 388 -5.96 2.04 30.74
C VAL A 388 -7.17 2.53 31.52
N ASP A 389 -8.11 3.17 30.83
CA ASP A 389 -9.35 3.67 31.44
C ASP A 389 -10.26 2.49 31.84
N PRO A 390 -10.95 2.53 32.99
CA PRO A 390 -12.03 1.60 33.26
C PRO A 390 -13.20 1.92 32.32
N GLY A 391 -13.99 0.91 31.99
CA GLY A 391 -15.17 1.05 31.15
C GLY A 391 -15.28 -0.02 30.08
N ARG A 392 -16.21 0.23 29.16
CA ARG A 392 -16.48 -0.68 28.05
C ARG A 392 -15.52 -0.41 26.89
N TYR A 393 -14.84 -1.46 26.47
CA TYR A 393 -14.09 -1.57 25.24
C TYR A 393 -14.87 -2.45 24.26
N ASP A 394 -14.88 -2.10 22.97
CA ASP A 394 -15.40 -2.98 21.93
C ASP A 394 -14.24 -3.59 21.14
N MET A 395 -14.14 -4.92 21.18
CA MET A 395 -13.12 -5.72 20.49
C MET A 395 -13.64 -6.09 19.10
N LEU A 396 -13.12 -5.44 18.06
CA LEU A 396 -13.60 -5.49 16.69
C LEU A 396 -12.73 -6.45 15.86
N VAL A 397 -13.23 -7.65 15.57
CA VAL A 397 -12.57 -8.60 14.67
C VAL A 397 -12.96 -8.26 13.23
N ALA A 398 -11.97 -8.02 12.38
CA ALA A 398 -12.19 -7.39 11.08
C ALA A 398 -11.27 -7.95 9.99
N ALA A 399 -11.73 -7.87 8.73
CA ALA A 399 -10.94 -8.20 7.55
C ALA A 399 -10.15 -6.98 6.99
N SER A 400 -10.55 -5.77 7.39
CA SER A 400 -9.85 -4.49 7.19
C SER A 400 -10.36 -3.46 8.21
N SER A 401 -9.76 -2.27 8.31
CA SER A 401 -10.24 -1.23 9.25
C SER A 401 -11.69 -0.79 8.99
N ARG A 402 -12.25 -1.05 7.80
CA ARG A 402 -13.64 -0.71 7.45
C ARG A 402 -14.52 -1.93 7.17
N ASP A 403 -14.06 -3.12 7.49
CA ASP A 403 -14.80 -4.37 7.30
C ASP A 403 -14.79 -5.20 8.59
N VAL A 404 -15.53 -4.71 9.58
CA VAL A 404 -15.72 -5.38 10.88
C VAL A 404 -16.69 -6.53 10.70
N ARG A 405 -16.25 -7.73 11.09
CA ARG A 405 -17.03 -8.98 10.95
C ARG A 405 -17.71 -9.39 12.24
N GLN A 406 -17.04 -9.16 13.37
CA GLN A 406 -17.57 -9.47 14.70
C GLN A 406 -17.18 -8.38 15.69
N THR A 407 -18.00 -8.17 16.72
CA THR A 407 -17.73 -7.24 17.81
C THR A 407 -18.00 -7.94 19.14
N LEU A 408 -17.01 -7.96 20.04
CA LEU A 408 -17.16 -8.52 21.38
C LEU A 408 -16.96 -7.41 22.43
N PRO A 409 -17.88 -7.24 23.38
CA PRO A 409 -17.68 -6.29 24.46
C PRO A 409 -16.67 -6.83 25.49
N LEU A 410 -15.83 -5.94 26.00
CA LEU A 410 -14.97 -6.16 27.16
C LEU A 410 -15.25 -5.03 28.15
N THR A 411 -15.40 -5.33 29.44
CA THR A 411 -15.53 -4.30 30.48
C THR A 411 -14.40 -4.44 31.49
N LEU A 412 -13.59 -3.40 31.60
CA LEU A 412 -12.57 -3.30 32.64
C LEU A 412 -13.10 -2.45 33.78
N THR A 413 -13.05 -2.96 35.02
CA THR A 413 -13.63 -2.26 36.17
C THR A 413 -12.64 -1.31 36.85
N GLU A 414 -11.35 -1.63 36.79
CA GLU A 414 -10.29 -0.87 37.45
C GLU A 414 -9.33 -0.26 36.43
N PRO A 415 -8.84 0.97 36.67
CA PRO A 415 -7.79 1.55 35.85
C PRO A 415 -6.48 0.79 36.02
N ILE A 416 -5.67 0.76 34.95
CA ILE A 416 -4.27 0.34 35.03
C ILE A 416 -3.42 1.56 34.73
N ILE A 417 -2.58 1.97 35.69
CA ILE A 417 -1.72 3.14 35.58
C ILE A 417 -0.27 2.72 35.68
N ARG A 418 0.51 3.02 34.64
CA ARG A 418 1.96 2.84 34.64
C ARG A 418 2.65 4.18 34.47
N LYS A 419 3.22 4.68 35.57
CA LYS A 419 3.97 5.95 35.59
C LYS A 419 5.26 5.86 34.76
N THR A 420 5.59 6.97 34.13
CA THR A 420 6.81 7.19 33.34
C THR A 420 7.49 8.49 33.78
N ASN A 421 8.65 8.78 33.20
CA ASN A 421 9.37 10.02 33.45
C ASN A 421 8.88 11.13 32.53
N LYS A 422 8.90 12.37 33.03
CA LYS A 422 8.57 13.56 32.24
C LYS A 422 9.73 13.92 31.30
N VAL A 423 9.66 13.48 30.05
CA VAL A 423 10.69 13.69 29.01
C VAL A 423 10.05 14.24 27.73
N LEU A 424 10.84 14.90 26.88
CA LEU A 424 10.39 15.44 25.57
C LEU A 424 9.10 16.27 25.65
N GLN A 425 9.03 17.17 26.65
CA GLN A 425 7.87 18.05 26.81
C GLN A 425 7.72 18.99 25.62
N LEU A 426 6.46 19.29 25.27
CA LEU A 426 6.13 20.34 24.31
C LEU A 426 6.82 21.65 24.69
N GLN A 427 7.56 22.21 23.75
CA GLN A 427 8.26 23.49 23.92
C GLN A 427 7.32 24.69 23.68
N ALA A 428 6.24 24.47 22.92
CA ALA A 428 5.20 25.44 22.66
C ALA A 428 3.83 24.73 22.62
N PRO A 429 2.72 25.43 22.94
CA PRO A 429 1.38 24.89 22.76
C PRO A 429 1.11 24.55 21.29
N ILE A 430 0.40 23.46 21.04
CA ILE A 430 -0.06 23.06 19.70
C ILE A 430 -1.59 22.95 19.69
N THR A 431 -2.21 23.30 18.58
CA THR A 431 -3.67 23.13 18.41
C THR A 431 -3.90 21.78 17.72
N ILE A 432 -4.31 20.78 18.49
CA ILE A 432 -4.52 19.42 17.98
C ILE A 432 -5.89 19.32 17.29
N VAL A 433 -5.94 18.60 16.16
CA VAL A 433 -7.20 18.28 15.48
C VAL A 433 -8.16 17.49 16.39
N GLN A 434 -9.45 17.83 16.37
CA GLN A 434 -10.49 17.14 17.16
C GLN A 434 -11.60 16.58 16.24
N PRO A 435 -12.03 15.31 16.41
CA PRO A 435 -13.01 14.63 15.56
C PRO A 435 -14.39 15.29 15.40
#